data_AF-A0A4Y8CCS6-F1
#
_entry.id   AF-A0A4Y8CCS6-F1
#
_cell.length_a   1.000
_cell.length_b   1.000
_cell.length_c   1.000
_cell.angle_alpha   90.00
_cell.angle_beta   90.00
_cell.angle_gamma   90.00
#
_symmetry.space_group_name_H-M   'P 1'
#
loop_
_entity.id
_entity.type
_entity.pdbx_description
1 polymer ?
#
loop_
_entity_poly.entity_id
_entity_poly.type
_entity_poly.pdbx_seq_one_letter_code
_entity_poly.pdbx_strand_id
1 'polypeptide(L)'
;QIEKISSINPKIGEYEELLILKKKLSKKDKLEEAWSKAERIFELEKVVIEALNLSEVDASFFSECLNELRVICENQKMEDLDFDVETLLDRIENLSYLIKRYESIENALEVLKQKKHELEHYENLSFEKKELEKKFQELKQKLEEKAQILSQTRKKNLKKLEKCLNNYLKDLYMKDASLTLKENEKISILGKDEIMLDINLAHLKNLSSGELNRLRLAFIATECKILNAGKGILFLDEIDANL
;
A
#
# COMPACT_ATOMS: atom_id res chain seq x y z
N GLN A 1 10.50 7.38 -10.32
CA GLN A 1 9.46 7.83 -11.29
C GLN A 1 8.85 9.15 -10.85
N ILE A 2 8.42 9.26 -9.59
CA ILE A 2 7.91 10.51 -8.99
C ILE A 2 8.87 11.69 -9.23
N GLU A 3 10.15 11.56 -8.88
CA GLU A 3 11.15 12.63 -9.08
C GLU A 3 11.27 13.06 -10.54
N LYS A 4 11.34 12.11 -11.48
CA LYS A 4 11.48 12.41 -12.92
C LYS A 4 10.32 13.22 -13.48
N ILE A 5 9.08 12.91 -13.10
CA ILE A 5 7.90 13.66 -13.57
C ILE A 5 7.80 14.99 -12.79
N SER A 6 8.10 14.98 -11.48
CA SER A 6 8.03 16.18 -10.64
C SER A 6 9.07 17.24 -11.01
N SER A 7 10.28 16.84 -11.40
CA SER A 7 11.34 17.76 -11.81
C SER A 7 11.04 18.44 -13.14
N ILE A 8 10.38 17.72 -14.06
CA ILE A 8 9.92 18.29 -15.32
C ILE A 8 8.69 19.17 -15.09
N ASN A 9 7.83 18.87 -14.10
CA ASN A 9 6.65 19.67 -13.78
C ASN A 9 5.82 20.02 -15.03
N PRO A 10 5.32 19.01 -15.77
CA PRO A 10 4.63 19.24 -17.03
C PRO A 10 3.24 19.85 -16.80
N LYS A 11 2.80 20.70 -17.72
CA LYS A 11 1.42 21.21 -17.77
C LYS A 11 0.68 20.66 -18.98
N ILE A 12 -0.61 20.40 -18.79
CA ILE A 12 -1.53 19.99 -19.85
C ILE A 12 -1.60 21.12 -20.90
N GLY A 13 -1.50 20.79 -22.18
CA GLY A 13 -1.51 21.74 -23.30
C GLY A 13 -0.18 22.46 -23.59
N GLU A 14 0.75 22.49 -22.64
CA GLU A 14 2.03 23.23 -22.76
C GLU A 14 2.86 22.79 -23.97
N TYR A 15 2.92 21.48 -24.24
CA TYR A 15 3.69 20.94 -25.35
C TYR A 15 3.20 21.47 -26.70
N GLU A 16 1.89 21.60 -26.89
CA GLU A 16 1.29 22.08 -28.13
C GLU A 16 1.56 23.58 -28.32
N GLU A 17 1.44 24.36 -27.25
CA GLU A 17 1.76 25.79 -27.24
C GLU A 17 3.23 26.04 -27.62
N LEU A 18 4.16 25.28 -27.04
CA LEU A 18 5.58 25.37 -27.34
C LEU A 18 5.91 24.97 -28.78
N LEU A 19 5.20 23.99 -29.36
CA LEU A 19 5.37 23.64 -30.78
C LEU A 19 4.89 24.76 -31.72
N ILE A 20 3.81 25.46 -31.37
CA ILE A 20 3.35 26.63 -32.13
C ILE A 20 4.40 27.74 -32.06
N LEU A 21 4.96 27.98 -30.88
CA LEU A 21 6.01 28.97 -30.67
C LEU A 21 7.27 28.63 -31.46
N LYS A 22 7.73 27.37 -31.43
CA LYS A 22 8.87 26.88 -32.23
C LYS A 22 8.68 27.12 -33.73
N LYS A 23 7.47 26.91 -34.26
CA LYS A 23 7.16 27.19 -35.67
C LYS A 23 7.25 28.69 -35.99
N LYS A 24 6.78 29.56 -35.09
CA LYS A 24 6.90 31.01 -35.25
C LYS A 24 8.37 31.46 -35.26
N LEU A 25 9.19 30.93 -34.34
CA LEU A 25 10.62 31.22 -34.27
C LEU A 25 11.35 30.78 -35.55
N SER A 26 11.15 29.53 -36.00
CA SER A 26 11.76 29.06 -37.25
C SER A 26 11.34 29.88 -38.48
N LYS A 27 10.15 30.48 -38.47
CA LYS A 27 9.71 31.40 -39.52
C LYS A 27 10.41 32.75 -39.41
N LYS A 28 10.62 33.28 -38.19
CA LYS A 28 11.39 34.51 -37.93
C LYS A 28 12.82 34.35 -38.46
N ASP A 29 13.52 33.30 -38.06
CA ASP A 29 14.92 33.04 -38.48
C ASP A 29 15.06 33.00 -40.01
N LYS A 30 14.12 32.31 -40.70
CA LYS A 30 14.12 32.21 -42.16
C LYS A 30 13.86 33.55 -42.84
N LEU A 31 13.00 34.39 -42.26
CA LEU A 31 12.72 35.72 -42.79
C LEU A 31 13.92 36.64 -42.59
N GLU A 32 14.54 36.62 -41.42
CA GLU A 32 15.76 37.39 -41.14
C GLU A 32 16.90 36.99 -42.07
N GLU A 33 17.13 35.70 -42.29
CA GLU A 33 18.17 35.23 -43.21
C GLU A 33 17.88 35.68 -44.66
N ALA A 34 16.62 35.61 -45.10
CA ALA A 34 16.21 36.05 -46.43
C ALA A 34 16.37 37.57 -46.62
N TRP A 35 15.94 38.36 -45.64
CA TRP A 35 16.05 39.82 -45.69
C TRP A 35 17.49 40.31 -45.56
N SER A 36 18.31 39.67 -44.70
CA SER A 36 19.75 39.94 -44.61
C SER A 36 20.45 39.74 -45.97
N LYS A 37 20.05 38.72 -46.74
CA LYS A 37 20.56 38.53 -48.12
C LYS A 37 20.03 39.60 -49.07
N ALA A 38 18.76 39.99 -48.95
CA ALA A 38 18.12 40.99 -49.80
C ALA A 38 18.64 42.41 -49.55
N GLU A 39 19.09 42.74 -48.33
CA GLU A 39 19.62 44.06 -47.96
C GLU A 39 20.78 44.52 -48.86
N ARG A 40 21.53 43.59 -49.45
CA ARG A 40 22.57 43.89 -50.46
C ARG A 40 22.06 44.71 -51.65
N ILE A 41 20.78 44.62 -52.00
CA ILE A 41 20.23 45.40 -53.13
C ILE A 41 20.30 46.91 -52.86
N PHE A 42 20.21 47.32 -51.59
CA PHE A 42 20.29 48.72 -51.19
C PHE A 42 21.71 49.29 -51.33
N GLU A 43 22.75 48.44 -51.28
CA GLU A 43 24.14 48.87 -51.51
C GLU A 43 24.37 49.31 -52.97
N LEU A 44 23.64 48.70 -53.91
CA LEU A 44 23.75 48.96 -55.36
C LEU A 44 22.87 50.13 -55.81
N GLU A 45 22.00 50.65 -54.94
CA GLU A 45 21.02 51.69 -55.27
C GLU A 45 21.65 52.89 -55.97
N LYS A 46 22.71 53.45 -55.38
CA LYS A 46 23.38 54.65 -55.90
C LYS A 46 23.99 54.41 -57.28
N VAL A 47 24.59 53.24 -57.48
CA VAL A 47 25.25 52.86 -58.75
C VAL A 47 24.22 52.74 -59.87
N VAL A 48 23.06 52.15 -59.58
CA VAL A 48 21.97 52.02 -60.56
C VAL A 48 21.36 53.38 -60.90
N ILE A 49 21.13 54.23 -59.90
CA ILE A 49 20.62 55.61 -60.11
C ILE A 49 21.61 56.42 -60.99
N GLU A 50 22.91 56.35 -60.71
CA GLU A 50 23.94 57.01 -61.51
C GLU A 50 23.93 56.51 -62.97
N ALA A 51 23.84 55.20 -63.21
CA ALA A 51 23.79 54.63 -64.55
C ALA A 51 22.53 55.04 -65.35
N LEU A 52 21.38 55.11 -64.69
CA LEU A 52 20.12 55.56 -65.30
C LEU A 52 20.19 57.05 -65.69
N ASN A 53 20.70 57.89 -64.79
CA ASN A 53 20.88 59.32 -65.05
C ASN A 53 21.85 59.58 -66.22
N LEU A 54 22.96 58.84 -66.29
CA LEU A 54 23.90 58.91 -67.43
C LEU A 54 23.28 58.45 -68.75
N SER A 55 22.24 57.62 -68.69
CA SER A 55 21.48 57.15 -69.86
C SER A 55 20.31 58.07 -70.22
N GLU A 56 20.20 59.24 -69.57
CA GLU A 56 19.10 60.21 -69.74
C GLU A 56 17.70 59.64 -69.42
N VAL A 57 17.62 58.63 -68.55
CA VAL A 57 16.36 58.03 -68.08
C VAL A 57 16.05 58.53 -66.66
N ASP A 58 14.80 58.93 -66.42
CA ASP A 58 14.35 59.31 -65.07
C ASP A 58 14.39 58.10 -64.11
N ALA A 59 15.17 58.21 -63.04
CA ALA A 59 15.38 57.16 -62.05
C ALA A 59 14.31 57.14 -60.92
N SER A 60 13.33 58.04 -60.95
CA SER A 60 12.26 58.16 -59.94
C SER A 60 11.58 56.81 -59.63
N PHE A 61 11.20 56.06 -60.66
CA PHE A 61 10.54 54.74 -60.52
C PHE A 61 11.36 53.74 -59.68
N PHE A 62 12.68 53.73 -59.84
CA PHE A 62 13.57 52.80 -59.14
C PHE A 62 13.72 53.22 -57.68
N SER A 63 13.83 54.53 -57.42
CA SER A 63 13.89 55.07 -56.05
C SER A 63 12.61 54.83 -55.26
N GLU A 64 11.45 54.96 -55.90
CA GLU A 64 10.14 54.64 -55.29
C GLU A 64 10.05 53.15 -54.97
N CYS A 65 10.44 52.28 -55.90
CA CYS A 65 10.46 50.83 -55.70
C CYS A 65 11.36 50.42 -54.51
N LEU A 66 12.57 50.99 -54.41
CA LEU A 66 13.48 50.70 -53.29
C LEU A 66 12.99 51.27 -51.96
N ASN A 67 12.30 52.40 -51.95
CA ASN A 67 11.66 52.92 -50.74
C ASN A 67 10.53 52.01 -50.26
N GLU A 68 9.66 51.55 -51.17
CA GLU A 68 8.62 50.56 -50.83
C GLU A 68 9.24 49.28 -50.27
N LEU A 69 10.32 48.78 -50.88
CA LEU A 69 11.04 47.61 -50.39
C LEU A 69 11.60 47.83 -48.98
N ARG A 70 12.09 49.03 -48.67
CA ARG A 70 12.58 49.41 -47.34
C ARG A 70 11.48 49.38 -46.29
N VAL A 71 10.31 49.95 -46.60
CA VAL A 71 9.11 49.91 -45.74
C VAL A 71 8.68 48.46 -45.48
N ILE A 72 8.68 47.61 -46.52
CA ILE A 72 8.38 46.19 -46.35
C ILE A 72 9.41 45.53 -45.43
N CYS A 73 10.71 45.77 -45.65
CA CYS A 73 11.78 45.21 -44.82
C CYS A 73 11.67 45.63 -43.35
N GLU A 74 11.40 46.91 -43.07
CA GLU A 74 11.21 47.42 -41.71
C GLU A 74 10.00 46.79 -41.03
N ASN A 75 8.89 46.62 -41.74
CA ASN A 75 7.70 45.94 -41.20
C ASN A 75 7.90 44.43 -40.94
N GLN A 76 8.95 43.82 -41.51
CA GLN A 76 9.28 42.41 -41.26
C GLN A 76 10.27 42.23 -40.09
N LYS A 77 10.88 43.31 -39.58
CA LYS A 77 11.68 43.27 -38.35
C LYS A 77 10.73 43.08 -37.16
N MET A 78 10.45 41.81 -36.86
CA MET A 78 9.73 41.39 -35.67
C MET A 78 10.51 41.81 -34.43
N GLU A 79 9.84 42.28 -33.38
CA GLU A 79 10.46 42.61 -32.09
C GLU A 79 11.44 41.50 -31.66
N ASP A 80 12.61 41.92 -31.18
CA ASP A 80 13.56 41.05 -30.52
C ASP A 80 12.97 40.60 -29.20
N LEU A 81 12.13 39.58 -29.28
CA LEU A 81 11.86 38.72 -28.15
C LEU A 81 13.17 37.99 -27.87
N ASP A 82 13.87 38.40 -26.80
CA ASP A 82 14.97 37.66 -26.17
C ASP A 82 14.42 36.32 -25.65
N PHE A 83 14.17 35.40 -26.58
CA PHE A 83 13.71 34.07 -26.29
C PHE A 83 14.92 33.15 -26.32
N ASP A 84 15.22 32.54 -25.18
CA ASP A 84 16.27 31.53 -25.10
C ASP A 84 15.78 30.26 -25.82
N VAL A 85 16.21 30.13 -27.08
CA VAL A 85 15.86 29.01 -27.96
C VAL A 85 16.33 27.68 -27.37
N GLU A 86 17.46 27.66 -26.68
CA GLU A 86 18.03 26.45 -26.07
C GLU A 86 17.10 25.96 -24.97
N THR A 87 16.70 26.83 -24.03
CA THR A 87 15.77 26.45 -22.95
C THR A 87 14.40 26.00 -23.47
N LEU A 88 13.92 26.60 -24.57
CA LEU A 88 12.66 26.21 -25.20
C LEU A 88 12.77 24.81 -25.82
N LEU A 89 13.87 24.53 -26.53
CA LEU A 89 14.10 23.22 -27.14
C LEU A 89 14.26 22.15 -26.08
N ASP A 90 15.02 22.42 -25.01
CA ASP A 90 15.15 21.55 -23.84
C ASP A 90 13.80 21.28 -23.19
N ARG A 91 12.95 22.31 -23.06
CA ARG A 91 11.59 22.16 -22.51
C ARG A 91 10.74 21.24 -23.38
N ILE A 92 10.77 21.42 -24.70
CA ILE A 92 10.05 20.56 -25.65
C ILE A 92 10.56 19.13 -25.56
N GLU A 93 11.87 18.91 -25.45
CA GLU A 93 12.44 17.58 -25.34
C GLU A 93 11.99 16.88 -24.05
N ASN A 94 12.04 17.58 -22.92
CA ASN A 94 11.58 17.06 -21.63
C ASN A 94 10.10 16.65 -21.66
N LEU A 95 9.24 17.46 -22.26
CA LEU A 95 7.82 17.13 -22.43
C LEU A 95 7.61 15.99 -23.42
N SER A 96 8.36 15.96 -24.53
CA SER A 96 8.33 14.87 -25.52
C SER A 96 8.73 13.53 -24.91
N TYR A 97 9.74 13.53 -24.03
CA TYR A 97 10.13 12.34 -23.27
C TYR A 97 8.97 11.80 -22.42
N LEU A 98 8.25 12.67 -21.72
CA LEU A 98 7.10 12.27 -20.91
C LEU A 98 5.97 11.72 -21.78
N ILE A 99 5.64 12.40 -22.88
CA ILE A 99 4.60 11.94 -23.82
C ILE A 99 4.95 10.58 -24.42
N LYS A 100 6.21 10.36 -24.84
CA LYS A 100 6.64 9.05 -25.37
C LYS A 100 6.54 7.94 -24.33
N ARG A 101 6.82 8.25 -23.07
CA ARG A 101 6.89 7.24 -22.00
C ARG A 101 5.54 6.94 -21.36
N TYR A 102 4.66 7.93 -21.29
CA TYR A 102 3.39 7.86 -20.59
C TYR A 102 2.19 8.05 -21.53
N GLU A 103 2.42 8.09 -22.85
CA GLU A 103 1.45 8.34 -23.93
C GLU A 103 0.92 9.79 -23.98
N SER A 104 0.69 10.41 -22.82
CA SER A 104 0.23 11.79 -22.70
C SER A 104 0.74 12.45 -21.41
N ILE A 105 0.60 13.79 -21.34
CA ILE A 105 0.94 14.54 -20.12
C ILE A 105 -0.07 14.25 -19.01
N GLU A 106 -1.34 14.08 -19.36
CA GLU A 106 -2.43 13.69 -18.47
C GLU A 106 -2.10 12.37 -17.77
N ASN A 107 -1.73 11.36 -18.55
CA ASN A 107 -1.36 10.05 -18.04
C ASN A 107 -0.10 10.13 -17.17
N ALA A 108 0.91 10.93 -17.56
CA ALA A 108 2.10 11.14 -16.74
C ALA A 108 1.75 11.73 -15.36
N LEU A 109 0.85 12.72 -15.31
CA LEU A 109 0.38 13.32 -14.06
C LEU A 109 -0.46 12.35 -13.23
N GLU A 110 -1.29 11.52 -13.87
CA GLU A 110 -2.06 10.48 -13.20
C GLU A 110 -1.15 9.43 -12.56
N VAL A 111 -0.14 8.94 -13.29
CA VAL A 111 0.87 8.02 -12.75
C VAL A 111 1.63 8.66 -11.58
N LEU A 112 2.00 9.94 -11.69
CA LEU A 112 2.64 10.67 -10.59
C LEU A 112 1.74 10.73 -9.35
N LYS A 113 0.43 10.98 -9.52
CA LYS A 113 -0.54 11.02 -8.42
C LYS A 113 -0.66 9.65 -7.75
N GLN A 114 -0.85 8.60 -8.53
CA GLN A 114 -0.95 7.22 -8.02
C GLN A 114 0.32 6.83 -7.24
N LYS A 115 1.50 7.11 -7.80
CA LYS A 115 2.77 6.78 -7.15
C LYS A 115 3.02 7.57 -5.87
N LYS A 116 2.61 8.84 -5.80
CA LYS A 116 2.67 9.62 -4.55
C LYS A 116 1.77 9.03 -3.47
N HIS A 117 0.55 8.64 -3.83
CA HIS A 117 -0.38 7.99 -2.90
C HIS A 117 0.15 6.63 -2.43
N GLU A 118 0.72 5.81 -3.33
CA GLU A 118 1.40 4.58 -2.94
C GLU A 118 2.54 4.84 -1.95
N LEU A 119 3.39 5.85 -2.20
CA LEU A 119 4.50 6.19 -1.32
C LEU A 119 4.01 6.60 0.07
N GLU A 120 3.01 7.47 0.15
CA GLU A 120 2.38 7.89 1.40
C GLU A 120 1.80 6.69 2.16
N HIS A 121 1.15 5.76 1.47
CA HIS A 121 0.67 4.53 2.07
C HIS A 121 1.82 3.67 2.65
N TYR A 122 2.93 3.51 1.93
CA TYR A 122 4.09 2.77 2.43
C TYR A 122 4.77 3.44 3.63
N GLU A 123 4.83 4.77 3.65
CA GLU A 123 5.36 5.52 4.79
C GLU A 123 4.50 5.27 6.03
N ASN A 124 3.18 5.31 5.87
CA ASN A 124 2.21 5.07 6.94
C ASN A 124 2.13 3.60 7.40
N LEU A 125 2.42 2.64 6.51
CA LEU A 125 2.39 1.20 6.83
C LEU A 125 3.30 0.85 8.02
N SER A 126 4.44 1.55 8.14
CA SER A 126 5.38 1.35 9.25
C SER A 126 4.77 1.73 10.61
N PHE A 127 3.93 2.77 10.63
CA PHE A 127 3.22 3.24 11.80
C PHE A 127 2.05 2.31 12.14
N GLU A 128 1.23 1.95 11.14
CA GLU A 128 0.11 1.01 11.30
C GLU A 128 0.58 -0.33 11.85
N LYS A 129 1.71 -0.85 11.34
CA LYS A 129 2.31 -2.09 11.85
C LYS A 129 2.65 -1.98 13.34
N LYS A 130 3.30 -0.89 13.76
CA LYS A 130 3.67 -0.66 15.17
C LYS A 130 2.43 -0.58 16.07
N GLU A 131 1.37 0.08 15.61
CA GLU A 131 0.11 0.12 16.37
C GLU A 131 -0.52 -1.27 16.51
N LEU A 132 -0.53 -2.06 15.44
CA LEU A 132 -1.11 -3.40 15.43
C LEU A 132 -0.31 -4.36 16.33
N GLU A 133 1.02 -4.27 16.29
CA GLU A 133 1.92 -5.03 17.18
C GLU A 133 1.66 -4.68 18.65
N LYS A 134 1.48 -3.40 18.97
CA LYS A 134 1.14 -2.96 20.34
C LYS A 134 -0.22 -3.52 20.78
N LYS A 135 -1.26 -3.41 19.94
CA LYS A 135 -2.59 -3.97 20.22
C LYS A 135 -2.53 -5.48 20.42
N PHE A 136 -1.75 -6.19 19.60
CA PHE A 136 -1.56 -7.63 19.73
C PHE A 136 -0.89 -8.00 21.07
N GLN A 137 0.16 -7.28 21.46
CA GLN A 137 0.83 -7.49 22.75
C GLN A 137 -0.10 -7.26 23.94
N GLU A 138 -0.89 -6.18 23.91
CA GLU A 138 -1.87 -5.88 24.96
C GLU A 138 -2.95 -6.97 25.07
N LEU A 139 -3.48 -7.45 23.95
CA LEU A 139 -4.47 -8.54 23.93
C LEU A 139 -3.87 -9.86 24.40
N LYS A 140 -2.62 -10.15 24.00
CA LYS A 140 -1.91 -11.35 24.44
C LYS A 140 -1.69 -11.35 25.95
N GLN A 141 -1.27 -10.23 26.52
CA GLN A 141 -1.09 -10.09 27.97
C GLN A 141 -2.41 -10.32 28.71
N LYS A 142 -3.50 -9.68 28.26
CA LYS A 142 -4.84 -9.88 28.85
C LYS A 142 -5.30 -11.35 28.77
N LEU A 143 -4.98 -12.04 27.67
CA LEU A 143 -5.30 -13.46 27.51
C LEU A 143 -4.52 -14.31 28.51
N GLU A 144 -3.23 -14.05 28.69
CA GLU A 144 -2.36 -14.76 29.64
C GLU A 144 -2.80 -14.54 31.09
N GLU A 145 -3.15 -13.30 31.47
CA GLU A 145 -3.70 -12.97 32.79
C GLU A 145 -4.98 -13.75 33.08
N LYS A 146 -5.93 -13.76 32.13
CA LYS A 146 -7.18 -14.53 32.27
C LYS A 146 -6.94 -16.03 32.36
N ALA A 147 -6.02 -16.55 31.54
CA ALA A 147 -5.65 -17.96 31.58
C ALA A 147 -5.04 -18.33 32.94
N GLN A 148 -4.16 -17.49 33.50
CA GLN A 148 -3.56 -17.71 34.80
C GLN A 148 -4.59 -17.70 35.94
N ILE A 149 -5.54 -16.77 35.91
CA ILE A 149 -6.65 -16.73 36.89
C ILE A 149 -7.48 -18.02 36.82
N LEU A 150 -7.77 -18.52 35.62
CA LEU A 150 -8.48 -19.77 35.41
C LEU A 150 -7.68 -20.97 35.96
N SER A 151 -6.38 -21.06 35.65
CA SER A 151 -5.49 -22.11 36.15
C SER A 151 -5.40 -22.12 37.68
N GLN A 152 -5.26 -20.94 38.30
CA GLN A 152 -5.24 -20.84 39.77
C GLN A 152 -6.57 -21.26 40.39
N THR A 153 -7.69 -20.90 39.77
CA THR A 153 -9.03 -21.28 40.23
C THR A 153 -9.23 -22.79 40.14
N ARG A 154 -8.76 -23.42 39.05
CA ARG A 154 -8.76 -24.87 38.90
C ARG A 154 -7.91 -25.55 39.96
N LYS A 155 -6.67 -25.11 40.17
CA LYS A 155 -5.76 -25.64 41.21
C LYS A 155 -6.38 -25.60 42.60
N LYS A 156 -7.04 -24.49 42.97
CA LYS A 156 -7.74 -24.33 44.26
C LYS A 156 -8.89 -25.32 44.45
N ASN A 157 -9.61 -25.66 43.38
CA ASN A 157 -10.78 -26.55 43.43
C ASN A 157 -10.48 -28.01 43.11
N LEU A 158 -9.31 -28.32 42.54
CA LEU A 158 -8.90 -29.67 42.16
C LEU A 158 -8.97 -30.66 43.32
N LYS A 159 -8.41 -30.29 44.49
CA LYS A 159 -8.44 -31.12 45.69
C LYS A 159 -9.86 -31.38 46.22
N LYS A 160 -10.78 -30.43 46.02
CA LYS A 160 -12.18 -30.59 46.41
C LYS A 160 -12.88 -31.59 45.49
N LEU A 161 -12.62 -31.50 44.19
CA LEU A 161 -13.14 -32.43 43.18
C LEU A 161 -12.60 -33.85 43.43
N GLU A 162 -11.29 -33.99 43.63
CA GLU A 162 -10.61 -35.26 43.92
C GLU A 162 -11.18 -35.93 45.17
N LYS A 163 -11.35 -35.18 46.27
CA LYS A 163 -11.97 -35.71 47.49
C LYS A 163 -13.42 -36.17 47.26
N CYS A 164 -14.19 -35.41 46.49
CA CYS A 164 -15.58 -35.78 46.19
C CYS A 164 -15.66 -37.07 45.36
N LEU A 165 -14.82 -37.16 44.33
CA LEU A 165 -14.70 -38.33 43.46
C LEU A 165 -14.28 -39.58 44.24
N ASN A 166 -13.24 -39.46 45.07
CA ASN A 166 -12.71 -40.59 45.84
C ASN A 166 -13.69 -41.12 46.90
N ASN A 167 -14.61 -40.30 47.41
CA ASN A 167 -15.68 -40.80 48.27
C ASN A 167 -16.60 -41.76 47.51
N TYR A 168 -17.02 -41.41 46.29
CA TYR A 168 -17.87 -42.28 45.47
C TYR A 168 -17.11 -43.51 44.95
N LEU A 169 -15.83 -43.38 44.63
CA LEU A 169 -15.01 -44.53 44.24
C LEU A 169 -14.90 -45.57 45.36
N LYS A 170 -14.79 -45.13 46.62
CA LYS A 170 -14.80 -46.03 47.79
C LYS A 170 -16.12 -46.78 47.93
N ASP A 171 -17.25 -46.08 47.75
CA ASP A 171 -18.58 -46.70 47.79
C ASP A 171 -18.76 -47.75 46.68
N LEU A 172 -18.03 -47.60 45.57
CA LEU A 172 -18.02 -48.53 44.43
C LEU A 172 -16.86 -49.54 44.48
N TYR A 173 -16.22 -49.74 45.64
CA TYR A 173 -15.10 -50.67 45.85
C TYR A 173 -13.89 -50.44 44.91
N MET A 174 -13.67 -49.19 44.48
CA MET A 174 -12.54 -48.79 43.66
C MET A 174 -11.43 -48.12 44.50
N LYS A 175 -10.20 -48.17 43.98
CA LYS A 175 -9.05 -47.44 44.55
C LYS A 175 -9.18 -45.94 44.30
N ASP A 176 -8.50 -45.16 45.15
CA ASP A 176 -8.45 -43.70 45.03
C ASP A 176 -7.83 -43.26 43.70
N ALA A 177 -8.46 -42.27 43.08
CA ALA A 177 -7.98 -41.56 41.91
C ALA A 177 -7.17 -40.32 42.31
N SER A 178 -6.13 -40.02 41.53
CA SER A 178 -5.34 -38.80 41.61
C SER A 178 -5.67 -37.90 40.43
N LEU A 179 -5.95 -36.63 40.71
CA LEU A 179 -6.20 -35.61 39.69
C LEU A 179 -5.05 -34.60 39.68
N THR A 180 -4.43 -34.40 38.53
CA THR A 180 -3.38 -33.39 38.36
C THR A 180 -3.69 -32.44 37.21
N LEU A 181 -3.13 -31.23 37.25
CA LEU A 181 -3.26 -30.24 36.19
C LEU A 181 -1.93 -30.13 35.45
N LYS A 182 -1.96 -30.43 34.16
CA LYS A 182 -0.83 -30.25 33.26
C LYS A 182 -1.02 -28.96 32.47
N GLU A 183 0.03 -28.14 32.42
CA GLU A 183 0.01 -26.91 31.64
C GLU A 183 0.31 -27.21 30.17
N ASN A 184 -0.54 -26.71 29.28
CA ASN A 184 -0.41 -26.83 27.84
C ASN A 184 0.50 -25.74 27.28
N GLU A 185 1.22 -26.07 26.20
CA GLU A 185 2.11 -25.12 25.52
C GLU A 185 1.36 -23.92 24.94
N LYS A 186 0.11 -24.12 24.52
CA LYS A 186 -0.74 -23.09 23.91
C LYS A 186 -2.06 -22.97 24.66
N ILE A 187 -2.55 -21.73 24.76
CA ILE A 187 -3.89 -21.45 25.30
C ILE A 187 -4.90 -21.86 24.22
N SER A 188 -5.75 -22.82 24.56
CA SER A 188 -6.86 -23.26 23.69
C SER A 188 -8.17 -22.63 24.13
N ILE A 189 -9.27 -22.96 23.44
CA ILE A 189 -10.62 -22.57 23.86
C ILE A 189 -10.99 -23.08 25.27
N LEU A 190 -10.35 -24.17 25.72
CA LEU A 190 -10.52 -24.75 27.05
C LEU A 190 -9.54 -24.15 28.09
N GLY A 191 -8.72 -23.18 27.70
CA GLY A 191 -7.70 -22.58 28.54
C GLY A 191 -6.33 -23.24 28.39
N LYS A 192 -5.48 -23.04 29.41
CA LYS A 192 -4.06 -23.45 29.42
C LYS A 192 -3.78 -24.75 30.18
N ASP A 193 -4.80 -25.36 30.78
CA ASP A 193 -4.60 -26.59 31.56
C ASP A 193 -5.36 -27.76 30.96
N GLU A 194 -4.78 -28.93 31.10
CA GLU A 194 -5.37 -30.25 30.87
C GLU A 194 -5.46 -30.98 32.23
N ILE A 195 -6.60 -31.61 32.51
CA ILE A 195 -6.78 -32.43 33.71
C ILE A 195 -6.33 -33.86 33.39
N MET A 196 -5.35 -34.35 34.15
CA MET A 196 -4.87 -35.71 34.05
C MET A 196 -5.45 -36.54 35.20
N LEU A 197 -5.97 -37.72 34.87
CA LEU A 197 -6.54 -38.70 35.80
C LEU A 197 -5.64 -39.92 35.87
N ASP A 198 -5.18 -40.26 37.08
CA ASP A 198 -4.42 -41.46 37.35
C ASP A 198 -5.14 -42.32 38.40
N ILE A 199 -5.26 -43.62 38.12
CA ILE A 199 -5.88 -44.59 39.04
C ILE A 199 -4.86 -45.69 39.30
N ASN A 200 -4.41 -45.81 40.56
CA ASN A 200 -3.52 -46.89 41.00
C ASN A 200 -2.22 -47.04 40.17
N LEU A 201 -1.63 -45.92 39.69
CA LEU A 201 -0.45 -45.89 38.82
C LEU A 201 -0.61 -46.66 37.48
N ALA A 202 -1.79 -47.19 37.20
CA ALA A 202 -2.12 -47.85 35.95
C ALA A 202 -2.72 -46.81 35.00
N HIS A 203 -2.33 -46.86 33.73
CA HIS A 203 -3.01 -46.08 32.71
C HIS A 203 -4.47 -46.53 32.60
N LEU A 204 -5.39 -45.60 32.36
CA LEU A 204 -6.82 -45.85 32.08
C LEU A 204 -7.06 -47.02 31.09
N LYS A 205 -6.11 -47.25 30.17
CA LYS A 205 -6.12 -48.33 29.19
C LYS A 205 -6.04 -49.75 29.77
N ASN A 206 -5.63 -49.89 31.04
CA ASN A 206 -5.45 -51.17 31.72
C ASN A 206 -6.64 -51.52 32.63
N LEU A 207 -7.69 -50.69 32.68
CA LEU A 207 -8.90 -50.96 33.45
C LEU A 207 -9.79 -51.95 32.70
N SER A 208 -10.39 -52.88 33.44
CA SER A 208 -11.45 -53.75 32.90
C SER A 208 -12.69 -52.94 32.52
N SER A 209 -13.54 -53.53 31.67
CA SER A 209 -14.83 -52.91 31.30
C SER A 209 -15.70 -52.58 32.52
N GLY A 210 -15.73 -53.47 33.52
CA GLY A 210 -16.45 -53.25 34.78
C GLY A 210 -15.88 -52.10 35.62
N GLU A 211 -14.55 -51.97 35.71
CA GLU A 211 -13.92 -50.85 36.43
C GLU A 211 -14.14 -49.51 35.71
N LEU A 212 -14.15 -49.49 34.38
CA LEU A 212 -14.48 -48.29 33.61
C LEU A 212 -15.92 -47.84 33.85
N ASN A 213 -16.88 -48.77 33.91
CA ASN A 213 -18.28 -48.46 34.20
C ASN A 213 -18.46 -47.90 35.61
N ARG A 214 -17.80 -48.48 36.61
CA ARG A 214 -17.81 -47.95 38.00
C ARG A 214 -17.15 -46.57 38.09
N LEU A 215 -16.04 -46.36 37.40
CA LEU A 215 -15.39 -45.05 37.33
C LEU A 215 -16.31 -43.99 36.68
N ARG A 216 -16.99 -44.35 35.60
CA ARG A 216 -17.96 -43.46 34.93
C ARG A 216 -19.10 -43.10 35.87
N LEU A 217 -19.64 -44.06 36.62
CA LEU A 217 -20.68 -43.81 37.62
C LEU A 217 -20.20 -42.85 38.71
N ALA A 218 -18.97 -43.02 39.20
CA ALA A 218 -18.38 -42.10 40.18
C ALA A 218 -18.28 -40.66 39.65
N PHE A 219 -17.91 -40.48 38.37
CA PHE A 219 -17.90 -39.16 37.74
C PHE A 219 -19.30 -38.56 37.61
N ILE A 220 -20.29 -39.34 37.18
CA ILE A 220 -21.67 -38.86 37.05
C ILE A 220 -22.23 -38.45 38.43
N ALA A 221 -22.03 -39.28 39.46
CA ALA A 221 -22.46 -38.97 40.83
C ALA A 221 -21.77 -37.70 41.37
N THR A 222 -20.47 -37.57 41.11
CA THR A 222 -19.68 -36.38 41.48
C THR A 222 -20.20 -35.12 40.78
N GLU A 223 -20.48 -35.21 39.49
CA GLU A 223 -21.05 -34.13 38.68
C GLU A 223 -22.44 -33.71 39.19
N CYS A 224 -23.35 -34.67 39.40
CA CYS A 224 -24.69 -34.41 39.95
C CYS A 224 -24.62 -33.70 41.30
N LYS A 225 -23.70 -34.11 42.18
CA LYS A 225 -23.49 -33.49 43.49
C LYS A 225 -22.94 -32.07 43.40
N ILE A 226 -22.02 -31.80 42.46
CA ILE A 226 -21.40 -30.48 42.31
C ILE A 226 -22.37 -29.50 41.63
N LEU A 227 -23.05 -29.93 40.58
CA LEU A 227 -23.99 -29.11 39.82
C LEU A 227 -25.35 -28.96 40.51
N ASN A 228 -25.59 -29.67 41.61
CA ASN A 228 -26.92 -29.83 42.22
C ASN A 228 -27.98 -30.25 41.18
N ALA A 229 -27.55 -30.98 40.16
CA ALA A 229 -28.36 -31.41 39.03
C ALA A 229 -28.63 -32.91 39.20
N GLY A 230 -29.76 -33.22 39.81
CA GLY A 230 -30.16 -34.60 40.13
C GLY A 230 -31.67 -34.83 39.94
N LYS A 231 -32.27 -34.19 38.93
CA LYS A 231 -33.73 -34.26 38.67
C LYS A 231 -34.14 -35.28 37.60
N GLY A 232 -33.20 -36.09 37.09
CA GLY A 232 -33.45 -37.08 36.03
C GLY A 232 -33.26 -38.52 36.51
N ILE A 233 -33.84 -39.46 35.75
CA ILE A 233 -33.60 -40.90 35.91
C ILE A 233 -32.37 -41.24 35.07
N LEU A 234 -31.33 -41.79 35.72
CA LEU A 234 -30.12 -42.26 35.04
C LEU A 234 -30.27 -43.76 34.77
N PHE A 235 -30.43 -44.14 33.50
CA PHE A 235 -30.40 -45.55 33.09
C PHE A 235 -28.96 -45.95 32.85
N LEU A 236 -28.52 -47.00 33.55
CA LEU A 236 -27.18 -47.54 33.45
C LEU A 236 -27.31 -49.01 33.08
N ASP A 237 -26.66 -49.42 32.00
CA ASP A 237 -26.63 -50.81 31.53
C ASP A 237 -25.25 -51.42 31.86
N GLU A 238 -25.20 -52.72 32.16
CA GLU A 238 -23.98 -53.48 32.48
C GLU A 238 -23.10 -52.95 33.65
N ILE A 239 -23.71 -52.55 34.78
CA ILE A 239 -22.95 -52.22 36.00
C ILE A 239 -22.58 -53.46 36.83
N ASP A 240 -23.41 -54.50 36.79
CA ASP A 240 -23.29 -55.67 37.67
C ASP A 240 -22.65 -56.89 36.99
N ALA A 241 -22.22 -56.77 35.73
CA ALA A 241 -21.75 -57.92 34.95
C ALA A 241 -20.46 -58.56 35.49
N ASN A 242 -19.72 -57.90 36.39
CA ASN A 242 -18.49 -58.41 37.05
C ASN A 242 -18.23 -57.67 38.38
N LEU A 243 -19.20 -57.63 39.29
CA LEU A 243 -19.03 -57.09 40.65
C LEU A 243 -18.45 -58.15 41.61
#